data_AF-A0A7I8BU88-F1
#
_entry.id   AF-A0A7I8BU88-F1
#
_cell.length_a   1.000
_cell.length_b   1.000
_cell.length_c   1.000
_cell.angle_alpha   90.00
_cell.angle_beta   90.00
_cell.angle_gamma   90.00
#
_symmetry.space_group_name_H-M   'P 1'
#
loop_
_entity.id
_entity.type
_entity.pdbx_description
1 polymer ?
#
loop_
_entity_poly.entity_id
_entity_poly.type
_entity_poly.pdbx_seq_one_letter_code
_entity_poly.pdbx_strand_id
1 'polypeptide(L)'
;MKLPTLFAVTVLGLAFGANAFAQTPSHSVTRAEVHAQLVEAQADGLLPVPKNDYPPSADTIARNKELYAIQHHHSASDTASSTGNVTARSAASD
;
A
#
# COMPACT_ATOMS: atom_id res chain seq x y z
N MET A 1 21.88 -14.67 -70.45
CA MET A 1 22.01 -14.13 -69.09
C MET A 1 20.61 -14.06 -68.49
N LYS A 2 20.38 -14.81 -67.41
CA LYS A 2 19.10 -14.91 -66.69
C LYS A 2 18.99 -13.74 -65.72
N LEU A 3 17.83 -13.09 -65.61
CA LEU A 3 17.23 -12.73 -64.32
C LEU A 3 15.69 -12.64 -64.51
N PRO A 4 14.91 -13.51 -63.85
CA PRO A 4 13.45 -13.59 -63.99
C PRO A 4 12.69 -12.67 -63.00
N THR A 5 11.59 -12.11 -63.51
CA THR A 5 10.22 -12.09 -62.93
C THR A 5 9.98 -11.50 -61.53
N LEU A 6 9.41 -10.27 -61.55
CA LEU A 6 8.12 -9.87 -60.96
C LEU A 6 7.67 -10.59 -59.66
N PHE A 7 7.76 -9.89 -58.52
CA PHE A 7 7.01 -10.23 -57.31
C PHE A 7 5.86 -9.23 -57.12
N ALA A 8 4.71 -9.58 -57.68
CA ALA A 8 3.44 -8.95 -57.35
C ALA A 8 2.61 -9.95 -56.54
N VAL A 9 2.58 -9.82 -55.21
CA VAL A 9 1.42 -10.20 -54.38
C VAL A 9 1.44 -9.32 -53.13
N THR A 10 0.65 -8.26 -53.15
CA THR A 10 0.09 -7.61 -51.98
C THR A 10 -0.83 -8.59 -51.25
N VAL A 11 -0.41 -9.13 -50.10
CA VAL A 11 -1.35 -9.72 -49.14
C VAL A 11 -1.68 -8.66 -48.10
N LEU A 12 -2.79 -7.98 -48.33
CA LEU A 12 -3.56 -7.27 -47.32
C LEU A 12 -4.18 -8.33 -46.39
N GLY A 13 -3.60 -8.50 -45.21
CA GLY A 13 -4.15 -9.35 -44.15
C GLY A 13 -4.28 -8.53 -42.87
N LEU A 14 -5.46 -7.94 -42.64
CA LEU A 14 -5.84 -7.42 -41.33
C LEU A 14 -5.92 -8.58 -40.34
N ALA A 15 -4.88 -8.77 -39.53
CA ALA A 15 -5.03 -9.43 -38.24
C ALA A 15 -5.16 -8.33 -37.16
N PHE A 16 -6.31 -7.65 -37.18
CA PHE A 16 -6.86 -7.04 -35.97
C PHE A 16 -7.28 -8.19 -35.03
N GLY A 17 -6.31 -8.80 -34.37
CA GLY A 17 -6.52 -9.66 -33.22
C GLY A 17 -6.30 -8.80 -31.98
N ALA A 18 -7.35 -8.18 -31.48
CA ALA A 18 -7.33 -7.44 -30.23
C ALA A 18 -6.89 -8.37 -29.08
N ASN A 19 -5.60 -8.35 -28.74
CA ASN A 19 -5.23 -8.61 -27.35
C ASN A 19 -5.51 -7.35 -26.55
N ALA A 20 -6.79 -6.93 -26.53
CA ALA A 20 -7.31 -6.00 -25.55
C ALA A 20 -7.68 -6.78 -24.28
N PHE A 21 -6.82 -7.69 -23.85
CA PHE A 21 -6.76 -7.94 -22.43
C PHE A 21 -6.05 -6.71 -21.88
N ALA A 22 -6.78 -5.91 -21.12
CA ALA A 22 -6.16 -5.17 -20.04
C ALA A 22 -5.48 -6.22 -19.14
N GLN A 23 -4.32 -6.72 -19.56
CA GLN A 23 -3.37 -7.35 -18.67
C GLN A 23 -2.80 -6.19 -17.85
N THR A 24 -3.65 -5.60 -17.02
CA THR A 24 -3.16 -4.93 -15.83
C THR A 24 -2.37 -6.03 -15.14
N PRO A 25 -1.04 -5.94 -15.05
CA PRO A 25 -0.33 -6.82 -14.16
C PRO A 25 -0.98 -6.57 -12.81
N SER A 26 -1.83 -7.51 -12.37
CA SER A 26 -2.33 -7.51 -11.02
C SER A 26 -1.11 -7.90 -10.20
N HIS A 27 -0.26 -6.91 -9.94
CA HIS A 27 0.76 -6.99 -8.92
C HIS A 27 -0.04 -7.29 -7.67
N SER A 28 -0.08 -8.57 -7.29
CA SER A 28 -0.81 -9.03 -6.13
C SER A 28 -0.14 -8.35 -4.95
N VAL A 29 -0.80 -7.33 -4.41
CA VAL A 29 -0.35 -6.64 -3.22
C VAL A 29 -0.28 -7.70 -2.12
N THR A 30 0.89 -7.87 -1.53
CA THR A 30 1.02 -8.84 -0.44
C THR A 30 0.25 -8.34 0.78
N ARG A 31 -0.16 -9.25 1.67
CA ARG A 31 -0.81 -8.84 2.93
C ARG A 31 0.08 -7.88 3.75
N ALA A 32 1.40 -8.08 3.72
CA ALA A 32 2.35 -7.21 4.41
C ALA A 32 2.33 -5.79 3.82
N GLU A 33 2.26 -5.70 2.49
CA GLU A 33 2.19 -4.43 1.79
C GLU A 33 0.86 -3.69 2.07
N VAL A 34 -0.28 -4.39 2.04
CA VAL A 34 -1.57 -3.79 2.43
C VAL A 34 -1.52 -3.26 3.87
N HIS A 35 -0.90 -4.02 4.77
CA HIS A 35 -0.76 -3.57 6.16
C HIS A 35 0.09 -2.32 6.28
N ALA A 36 1.21 -2.24 5.55
CA ALA A 36 2.05 -1.04 5.52
C ALA A 36 1.25 0.18 5.02
N GLN A 37 0.49 0.03 3.95
CA GLN A 37 -0.37 1.08 3.40
C GLN A 37 -1.46 1.53 4.38
N LEU A 38 -2.05 0.60 5.14
CA LEU A 38 -3.04 0.95 6.17
C LEU A 38 -2.43 1.74 7.33
N VAL A 39 -1.22 1.36 7.76
CA VAL A 39 -0.48 2.11 8.80
C VAL A 39 -0.16 3.52 8.31
N GLU A 40 0.30 3.66 7.06
CA GLU A 40 0.54 4.97 6.44
C GLU A 40 -0.74 5.82 6.35
N ALA A 41 -1.83 5.25 5.85
CA ALA A 41 -3.11 5.95 5.77
C ALA A 41 -3.66 6.37 7.15
N GLN A 42 -3.38 5.59 8.21
CA GLN A 42 -3.71 5.96 9.57
C GLN A 42 -2.83 7.11 10.08
N ALA A 43 -1.53 7.09 9.78
CA ALA A 43 -0.62 8.19 10.10
C ALA A 43 -1.02 9.50 9.39
N ASP A 44 -1.53 9.39 8.16
CA ASP A 44 -2.08 10.50 7.39
C ASP A 44 -3.46 10.97 7.89
N GLY A 45 -4.04 10.32 8.90
CA GLY A 45 -5.36 10.64 9.46
C GLY A 45 -6.53 10.31 8.53
N LEU A 46 -6.28 9.63 7.41
CA LEU A 46 -7.32 9.14 6.50
C LEU A 46 -8.12 7.99 7.11
N LEU A 47 -7.57 7.33 8.13
CA LEU A 47 -8.23 6.29 8.90
C LEU A 47 -8.13 6.60 10.40
N PRO A 48 -9.11 6.16 11.21
CA PRO A 48 -10.38 5.55 10.82
C PRO A 48 -11.45 6.58 10.43
N VAL A 49 -12.40 6.18 9.57
CA VAL A 49 -13.57 7.00 9.20
C VAL A 49 -14.83 6.15 9.18
N PRO A 50 -15.99 6.70 9.59
CA PRO A 50 -17.26 6.01 9.44
C PRO A 50 -17.61 5.86 7.96
N LYS A 51 -18.29 4.76 7.61
CA LYS A 51 -18.60 4.37 6.22
C LYS A 51 -19.38 5.43 5.42
N ASN A 52 -20.06 6.34 6.10
CA ASN A 52 -20.92 7.35 5.50
C ASN A 52 -20.23 8.71 5.34
N ASP A 53 -19.00 8.87 5.86
CA ASP A 53 -18.20 10.11 5.83
C ASP A 53 -17.05 9.94 4.83
N TYR A 54 -17.41 9.58 3.59
CA TYR A 54 -16.44 9.38 2.50
C TYR A 54 -16.72 10.36 1.34
N PRO A 55 -15.73 11.20 0.98
CA PRO A 55 -14.39 11.32 1.58
C PRO A 55 -14.41 12.03 2.95
N PRO A 56 -13.46 11.74 3.86
CA PRO A 56 -13.37 12.40 5.16
C PRO A 56 -13.27 13.92 5.05
N SER A 57 -13.91 14.63 5.97
CA SER A 57 -13.68 16.06 6.14
C SER A 57 -12.26 16.36 6.65
N ALA A 58 -11.76 17.57 6.37
CA ALA A 58 -10.45 18.01 6.86
C ALA A 58 -10.37 18.00 8.40
N ASP A 59 -11.46 18.35 9.08
CA ASP A 59 -11.55 18.33 10.55
C ASP A 59 -11.45 16.90 11.09
N THR A 60 -12.09 15.94 10.41
CA THR A 60 -11.95 14.51 10.74
C THR A 60 -10.51 14.05 10.57
N ILE A 61 -9.84 14.43 9.47
CA ILE A 61 -8.43 14.09 9.22
C ILE A 61 -7.52 14.67 10.31
N ALA A 62 -7.69 15.95 10.65
CA ALA A 62 -6.89 16.61 11.68
C ALA A 62 -7.03 15.91 13.04
N ARG A 63 -8.28 15.62 13.45
CA ARG A 63 -8.56 14.86 14.68
C ARG A 63 -7.91 13.47 14.66
N ASN A 64 -8.00 12.76 13.54
CA ASN A 64 -7.41 11.42 13.42
C ASN A 64 -5.88 11.46 13.55
N LYS A 65 -5.22 12.46 12.97
CA LYS A 65 -3.77 12.66 13.13
C LYS A 65 -3.38 12.90 14.59
N GLU A 66 -4.14 13.71 15.31
CA GLU A 66 -3.91 13.94 16.75
C GLU A 66 -4.05 12.65 17.55
N LEU A 67 -5.10 11.87 17.30
CA LEU A 67 -5.31 10.57 17.95
C LEU A 67 -4.18 9.58 17.65
N TYR A 68 -3.73 9.53 16.39
CA TYR A 68 -2.58 8.71 15.99
C TYR A 68 -1.33 9.10 16.78
N ALA A 69 -1.01 10.40 16.87
CA ALA A 69 0.14 10.87 17.63
C ALA A 69 0.07 10.42 19.10
N ILE A 70 -1.08 10.61 19.77
CA ILE A 70 -1.26 10.20 21.17
C ILE A 70 -0.99 8.71 21.36
N GLN A 71 -1.55 7.86 20.48
CA GLN A 71 -1.41 6.40 20.58
C GLN A 71 0.05 5.94 20.40
N HIS A 72 0.76 6.54 19.44
CA HIS A 72 2.15 6.17 19.16
C HIS A 72 3.16 6.74 20.17
N HIS A 73 2.87 7.89 20.78
CA HIS A 73 3.68 8.43 21.87
C HIS A 73 3.54 7.62 23.18
N HIS A 74 2.33 7.12 23.49
CA HIS A 74 2.11 6.29 24.68
C HIS A 74 2.82 4.93 24.57
N SER A 75 2.75 4.30 23.39
CA SER A 75 3.38 3.00 23.15
C SER A 75 4.90 3.00 23.36
N ALA A 76 5.59 4.09 22.99
CA ALA A 76 7.03 4.22 23.22
C ALA A 76 7.39 4.37 24.71
N SER A 77 6.57 5.10 25.46
CA SER A 77 6.77 5.31 26.90
C SER A 77 6.40 4.10 27.75
N ASP A 78 5.36 3.35 27.37
CA ASP A 78 5.00 2.08 27.99
C ASP A 78 6.07 1.00 27.77
N THR A 79 6.62 0.93 26.57
CA THR A 79 7.71 -0.01 26.24
C THR A 79 8.98 0.30 27.05
N ALA A 80 9.34 1.57 27.18
CA ALA A 80 10.47 1.99 28.01
C ALA A 80 10.24 1.68 29.50
N SER A 81 9.03 1.93 30.01
CA SER A 81 8.67 1.69 31.41
C SER A 81 8.64 0.19 31.76
N SER A 82 8.11 -0.65 30.85
CA SER A 82 8.10 -2.10 31.03
C SER A 82 9.50 -2.70 31.04
N THR A 83 10.39 -2.22 30.15
CA THR A 83 11.79 -2.65 30.10
C THR A 83 12.52 -2.33 31.40
N GLY A 84 12.38 -1.10 31.92
CA GLY A 84 12.99 -0.70 33.19
C GLY A 84 12.49 -1.53 34.38
N ASN A 85 11.21 -1.87 34.41
CA ASN A 85 10.63 -2.71 35.46
C ASN A 85 11.05 -4.20 35.37
N VAL A 86 11.32 -4.71 34.16
CA VAL A 86 11.89 -6.06 33.99
C VAL A 86 13.33 -6.11 34.46
N THR A 87 14.16 -5.12 34.09
CA THR A 87 15.55 -5.03 34.56
C THR A 87 15.64 -4.88 36.08
N ALA A 88 14.81 -4.03 36.69
CA ALA A 88 14.79 -3.85 38.14
C ALA A 88 14.37 -5.11 38.91
N ARG A 89 13.37 -5.87 38.40
CA ARG A 89 12.96 -7.15 39.02
C ARG A 89 14.00 -8.25 38.87
N SER A 90 14.72 -8.29 37.76
CA SER A 90 15.81 -9.26 37.56
C SER A 90 16.99 -9.03 38.48
N ALA A 91 17.30 -7.76 38.81
CA ALA A 91 18.41 -7.41 39.70
C ALA A 91 18.13 -7.63 41.20
N ALA A 92 16.87 -7.84 41.58
CA ALA A 92 16.46 -8.06 42.97
C ALA A 92 16.29 -9.56 43.34
N SER A 93 16.56 -10.47 42.40
CA SER A 93 16.44 -11.93 42.60
C SER A 93 17.78 -12.67 42.63
N ASP A 94 18.91 -11.95 42.65
CA ASP A 94 20.28 -12.45 42.92
C ASP A 94 20.74 -11.98 44.31
#